data_AF-A0A5Q4E9T2-F1
#
_entry.id   AF-A0A5Q4E9T2-F1
#
_cell.length_a   1.000
_cell.length_b   1.000
_cell.length_c   1.000
_cell.angle_alpha   90.00
_cell.angle_beta   90.00
_cell.angle_gamma   90.00
#
_symmetry.space_group_name_H-M   'P 1'
#
loop_
_entity.id
_entity.type
_entity.pdbx_description
1 polymer ?
#
loop_
_entity_poly.entity_id
_entity_poly.type
_entity_poly.pdbx_seq_one_letter_code
_entity_poly.pdbx_strand_id
1 'polypeptide(L)' 'MSLKYRGVDYEPATTQVAVSEEVIGRYRGAVATRHLADQAQANHPQGLKYRGAVVR' A
#
# COMPACT_ATOMS: atom_id res chain seq x y z
N MET A 1 -13.75 -0.47 -7.58
CA MET A 1 -14.71 -1.54 -7.23
C MET A 1 -15.24 -1.19 -5.85
N SER A 2 -16.51 -0.78 -5.73
CA SER A 2 -17.09 -0.34 -4.44
C SER A 2 -17.73 -1.52 -3.71
N LEU A 3 -17.38 -1.74 -2.44
CA LEU A 3 -18.02 -2.76 -1.60
C LEU A 3 -19.12 -2.11 -0.77
N LYS A 4 -20.35 -2.61 -0.87
CA LYS A 4 -21.48 -2.17 -0.04
C LYS A 4 -21.92 -3.31 0.87
N TYR A 5 -22.00 -3.08 2.18
CA TYR A 5 -22.46 -4.08 3.15
C TYR A 5 -23.23 -3.44 4.30
N ARG A 6 -24.42 -4.00 4.62
CA ARG A 6 -25.34 -3.49 5.66
C ARG A 6 -25.67 -1.99 5.56
N GLY A 7 -25.81 -1.48 4.34
CA GLY A 7 -26.10 -0.05 4.10
C GLY A 7 -24.91 0.88 4.34
N VAL A 8 -23.72 0.34 4.58
CA VAL A 8 -22.47 1.10 4.64
C VAL A 8 -21.73 0.91 3.32
N ASP A 9 -21.38 2.03 2.70
CA ASP A 9 -20.51 2.09 1.53
C ASP A 9 -19.06 2.13 2.01
N TYR A 10 -18.32 1.06 1.73
CA TYR A 10 -16.90 0.98 2.04
C TYR A 10 -16.13 1.51 0.84
N GLU A 11 -15.63 2.74 0.97
CA GLU A 11 -14.63 3.26 0.05
C GLU A 11 -13.27 2.68 0.44
N PRO A 12 -12.63 1.88 -0.44
CA PRO A 12 -11.27 1.42 -0.16
C PRO A 12 -10.35 2.63 -0.15
N ALA A 13 -9.66 2.85 0.98
CA ALA A 13 -8.57 3.81 1.04
C ALA A 13 -7.49 3.36 0.04
N THR A 14 -7.45 4.00 -1.12
CA THR A 14 -6.43 3.73 -2.13
C THR A 14 -5.21 4.52 -1.72
N THR A 15 -4.32 3.91 -0.94
CA THR A 15 -3.05 4.53 -0.57
C THR A 15 -2.21 4.67 -1.84
N GLN A 16 -2.04 5.90 -2.34
CA GLN A 16 -1.08 6.19 -3.40
C GLN A 16 0.31 6.06 -2.80
N VAL A 17 0.97 4.94 -3.08
CA VAL A 17 2.36 4.72 -2.66
C VAL A 17 3.25 5.44 -3.66
N ALA A 18 4.16 6.29 -3.17
CA ALA A 18 5.17 6.89 -4.02
C ALA A 18 6.08 5.79 -4.57
N VAL A 19 6.33 5.82 -5.88
CA VAL A 19 7.18 4.85 -6.57
C VAL A 19 8.29 5.61 -7.26
N SER A 20 9.52 5.19 -7.02
CA SER A 20 10.71 5.65 -7.76
C SER A 20 11.22 4.54 -8.69
N GLU A 21 11.89 4.94 -9.76
CA GLU A 21 12.55 4.00 -10.67
C GLU A 21 14.05 3.99 -10.43
N GLU A 22 14.61 2.80 -10.23
CA GLU A 22 16.05 2.57 -10.11
C GLU A 22 16.54 1.73 -11.30
N VAL A 23 17.64 2.15 -11.92
CA VAL A 23 18.30 1.36 -12.96
C VAL A 23 19.10 0.24 -12.30
N ILE A 24 18.71 -1.01 -12.57
CA ILE A 24 19.35 -2.21 -12.00
C ILE A 24 20.38 -2.86 -12.93
N GLY A 25 20.45 -2.42 -14.19
CA GLY A 25 21.47 -2.89 -15.12
C GLY A 25 21.17 -2.54 -16.57
N ARG A 26 22.08 -2.98 -17.44
CA ARG A 26 21.91 -2.91 -18.88
C ARG A 26 22.12 -4.28 -19.48
N TYR A 27 21.20 -4.71 -20.34
CA TYR A 27 21.28 -6.01 -21.00
C TYR A 27 21.03 -5.83 -22.50
N ARG A 28 22.04 -6.18 -23.31
CA ARG A 28 22.03 -6.05 -24.79
C ARG A 28 21.58 -4.66 -25.30
N GLY A 29 22.05 -3.60 -24.64
CA GLY A 29 21.72 -2.21 -25.00
C GLY A 29 20.39 -1.70 -24.44
N ALA A 30 19.56 -2.55 -23.84
CA ALA A 30 18.37 -2.13 -23.10
C ALA A 30 18.71 -1.83 -21.64
N VAL A 31 18.05 -0.80 -21.07
CA VAL A 31 18.15 -0.46 -19.65
C VAL A 31 17.06 -1.22 -18.89
N ALA A 32 17.46 -1.98 -17.88
CA ALA A 32 16.52 -2.62 -16.96
C ALA A 32 16.30 -1.70 -15.75
N THR A 33 15.04 -1.36 -15.50
CA THR A 33 14.62 -0.56 -14.34
C THR A 33 13.77 -1.40 -13.39
N ARG A 34 13.82 -1.04 -12.11
CA ARG A 34 12.99 -1.62 -11.05
C ARG A 34 12.20 -0.51 -10.38
N HIS A 35 10.93 -0.77 -10.13
CA HIS A 35 10.06 0.10 -9.36
C HIS A 35 10.31 -0.16 -7.87
N LEU A 36 10.69 0.87 -7.14
CA LEU A 36 10.83 0.87 -5.69
C LEU A 36 9.66 1.66 -5.11
N ALA A 37 8.79 0.96 -4.40
CA ALA A 37 7.78 1.59 -3.58
C ALA A 37 8.42 2.13 -2.30
N ASP A 38 8.16 3.39 -1.98
CA ASP A 38 8.54 3.95 -0.69
C ASP A 38 7.78 3.21 0.42
N GLN A 39 8.48 2.86 1.50
CA GLN A 39 7.84 2.29 2.69
C GLN A 39 7.00 3.39 3.37
N ALA A 40 5.74 3.51 2.98
CA ALA A 40 4.77 4.29 3.72
C ALA A 40 4.52 3.62 5.09
N GLN A 41 4.61 4.39 6.17
CA GLN A 41 4.20 3.89 7.49
C GLN A 41 2.74 3.44 7.43
N ALA A 42 2.49 2.22 7.90
CA ALA A 42 1.13 1.75 8.07
C ALA A 42 0.45 2.57 9.16
N ASN A 43 -0.56 3.36 8.79
CA ASN A 43 -1.41 4.03 9.77
C ASN A 43 -2.42 3.03 10.33
N HIS A 44 -2.15 2.52 11.52
CA HIS A 44 -3.11 1.72 12.26
C HIS A 44 -4.09 2.64 12.99
N PRO A 45 -5.41 2.48 12.79
CA PRO A 45 -6.40 3.26 13.54
C PRO A 45 -6.25 2.98 15.04
N GLN A 46 -6.06 4.04 15.83
CA GLN A 46 -5.88 3.93 17.27
C GLN A 46 -7.14 3.36 17.93
N GLY A 47 -6.95 2.52 18.95
CA GLY A 47 -8.05 1.95 19.74
C GLY A 47 -8.72 0.73 19.13
N LEU A 48 -8.24 0.23 17.98
CA LEU A 48 -8.74 -1.03 17.42
C LEU A 48 -8.36 -2.19 18.34
N LYS A 49 -9.35 -2.98 18.77
CA LYS A 49 -9.17 -4.14 19.63
C LYS A 49 -9.53 -5.41 18.87
N TYR A 50 -8.61 -6.37 18.82
CA TYR A 50 -8.85 -7.70 18.27
C TYR A 50 -8.75 -8.73 19.40
N ARG A 51 -9.86 -9.43 19.67
CA ARG A 51 -9.96 -10.41 20.78
C ARG A 51 -9.48 -9.85 22.14
N GLY A 52 -9.73 -8.57 22.39
CA GLY A 52 -9.33 -7.90 23.64
C GLY A 52 -7.91 -7.33 23.64
N ALA A 53 -7.06 -7.68 22.68
CA ALA A 53 -5.74 -7.08 22.52
C ALA A 53 -5.82 -5.80 21.68
N VAL A 54 -5.07 -4.77 22.09
CA VAL A 54 -4.94 -3.52 21.31
C VAL A 54 -4.03 -3.78 20.12
N VAL A 55 -4.51 -3.46 18.92
CA VAL A 55 -3.71 -3.48 17.69
C VAL A 55 -2.81 -2.23 17.71
N ARG A 56 -1.51 -2.44 17.58
CA ARG A 56 -0.47 -1.40 17.51
C ARG A 56 0.25 -1.50 16.18
#